data_AF-A0A4W3I1T4-F1
#
_entry.id   AF-A0A4W3I1T4-F1
#
_cell.length_a   1.000
_cell.length_b   1.000
_cell.length_c   1.000
_cell.angle_alpha   90.00
_cell.angle_beta   90.00
_cell.angle_gamma   90.00
#
_symmetry.space_group_name_H-M   'P 1'
#
loop_
_entity.id
_entity.type
_entity.pdbx_description
1 polymer ?
#
loop_
_entity_poly.entity_id
_entity_poly.type
_entity_poly.pdbx_seq_one_letter_code
_entity_poly.pdbx_strand_id
1 'polypeptide(L)'
;MKLEDIIQIRPQKLSLKLRSGEPQIFPLNFKRAEDYPIDLYYLLDLSASMKDNLENVKRLGTDLVNEMRNIVSDFRIGFGSLHKNTCKAGEQCTNPFSFRNVLPLTSDIGRFKAVVNEQTVSESRDPAEGAFDAIMQIAVCENEIAWRNATRLLVFSTDSGFNFAEGGDIGSVLPIDAGCQLNPQGFYTKSGYDVSLLVNLGSQISSIFSTYILTKRRALRDLIPKSEVGVLSSNSSNVIKSVLDAYHALSSEVILENSKLPEGVTIDYTAHCKNNTVYKGEDGRKCSSIQIGDEVSFNIRITANTCLGKGKKATVEIKPIGFSERVKVTLRVICECGCQELAVVNSPECYGNGALECGACRCREGHVGQHCECDISDLDSEELNASCRRDRTAPICSNIGDCICGECVCPKRESPNEIISGRYCECDNFSCERSNGLICGGNGVCTCGWCQCRDNFTGSACECSLDQSTCISRNGQICNGRGICQCGRCKCMDHIYVGPTCDVCPTCLGLCDVYKDCVQCKAFGKGPKKNTCDQCEFEVTLVEQLPESESTVPCKARDEEDCWFMYTYSLFDQNVPVVHVAKIQGENNFLRSCASIL
;
A
#
# COMPACT_ATOMS: atom_id res chain seq x y z
N MET A 1 14.00 13.33 -48.62
CA MET A 1 14.18 13.34 -47.14
C MET A 1 15.25 12.30 -46.81
N LYS A 2 16.17 12.54 -45.87
CA LYS A 2 17.11 11.46 -45.50
C LYS A 2 16.37 10.46 -44.62
N LEU A 3 16.72 9.18 -44.71
CA LEU A 3 16.10 8.09 -43.94
C LEU A 3 16.09 8.36 -42.42
N GLU A 4 17.15 9.04 -41.95
CA GLU A 4 17.38 9.40 -40.55
C GLU A 4 16.40 10.44 -40.01
N ASP A 5 15.62 11.11 -40.88
CA ASP A 5 14.67 12.16 -40.51
C ASP A 5 13.23 11.64 -40.30
N ILE A 6 12.94 10.40 -40.69
CA ILE A 6 11.59 9.81 -40.53
C ILE A 6 11.46 9.22 -39.13
N ILE A 7 10.60 9.84 -38.31
CA ILE A 7 10.38 9.43 -36.91
C ILE A 7 8.97 8.85 -36.78
N GLN A 8 8.87 7.53 -36.63
CA GLN A 8 7.61 6.83 -36.38
C GLN A 8 7.28 6.67 -34.88
N ILE A 9 8.27 6.83 -34.00
CA ILE A 9 8.12 6.65 -32.55
C ILE A 9 8.60 7.88 -31.77
N ARG A 10 7.84 8.31 -30.78
CA ARG A 10 8.18 9.44 -29.89
C ARG A 10 7.86 9.11 -28.44
N PRO A 11 8.73 9.44 -27.47
CA PRO A 11 10.07 10.02 -27.62
C PRO A 11 11.12 8.97 -28.05
N GLN A 12 12.32 9.39 -28.48
CA GLN A 12 13.40 8.46 -28.85
C GLN A 12 14.33 8.13 -27.68
N LYS A 13 14.50 9.08 -26.75
CA LYS A 13 15.33 8.94 -25.56
C LYS A 13 14.65 9.57 -24.37
N LEU A 14 14.70 8.90 -23.23
CA LEU A 14 14.12 9.38 -21.99
C LEU A 14 15.06 9.05 -20.82
N SER A 15 15.09 9.88 -19.79
CA SER A 15 15.74 9.55 -18.52
C SER A 15 14.72 9.62 -17.39
N LEU A 16 14.48 8.49 -16.74
CA LEU A 16 13.59 8.39 -15.60
C LEU A 16 14.40 8.40 -14.30
N LYS A 17 13.91 9.14 -13.31
CA LYS A 17 14.43 9.14 -11.94
C LYS A 17 13.39 8.48 -11.05
N LEU A 18 13.62 7.22 -10.70
CA LEU A 18 12.66 6.38 -9.97
C LEU A 18 12.99 6.39 -8.48
N ARG A 19 11.97 6.46 -7.62
CA ARG A 19 12.09 6.12 -6.19
C ARG A 19 11.66 4.66 -6.01
N SER A 20 12.25 3.98 -5.03
CA SER A 20 11.87 2.59 -4.74
C SER A 20 10.37 2.49 -4.44
N GLY A 21 9.66 1.61 -5.15
CA GLY A 21 8.21 1.39 -5.05
C GLY A 21 7.33 2.42 -5.77
N GLU A 22 7.87 3.55 -6.24
CA GLU A 22 7.09 4.60 -6.89
C GLU A 22 7.12 4.45 -8.44
N PRO A 23 5.97 4.18 -9.08
CA PRO A 23 5.91 4.05 -10.53
C PRO A 23 6.03 5.41 -11.24
N GLN A 24 6.75 5.46 -12.36
CA GLN A 24 6.65 6.57 -13.32
C GLN A 24 6.00 6.12 -14.62
N ILE A 25 5.17 6.99 -15.18
CA ILE A 25 4.40 6.73 -16.39
C ILE A 25 4.80 7.75 -17.45
N PHE A 26 5.09 7.29 -18.66
CA PHE A 26 5.29 8.16 -19.81
C PHE A 26 4.53 7.63 -21.03
N PRO A 27 4.02 8.53 -21.90
CA PRO A 27 3.41 8.13 -23.15
C PRO A 27 4.48 7.87 -24.22
N LEU A 28 4.28 6.80 -24.98
CA LEU A 28 5.00 6.49 -26.20
C LEU A 28 4.00 6.55 -27.34
N ASN A 29 4.18 7.49 -28.27
CA ASN A 29 3.34 7.62 -29.45
C ASN A 29 4.00 6.91 -30.63
N PHE A 30 3.19 6.13 -31.34
CA PHE A 30 3.57 5.52 -32.59
C PHE A 30 2.67 6.07 -33.69
N LYS A 31 3.29 6.58 -34.76
CA LYS A 31 2.62 7.03 -35.96
C LYS A 31 3.26 6.40 -37.18
N ARG A 32 2.46 5.68 -37.97
CA ARG A 32 2.96 5.03 -39.18
C ARG A 32 3.29 6.08 -40.24
N ALA A 33 4.57 6.17 -40.61
CA ALA A 33 5.02 7.09 -41.64
C ALA A 33 4.58 6.65 -43.04
N GLU A 34 4.23 7.63 -43.87
CA GLU A 34 4.10 7.48 -45.33
C GLU A 34 5.47 7.27 -45.96
N ASP A 35 5.53 6.46 -47.02
CA ASP A 35 6.73 6.25 -47.83
C ASP A 35 7.99 5.83 -47.04
N TYR A 36 7.81 5.02 -45.99
CA TYR A 36 8.93 4.48 -45.21
C TYR A 36 9.65 3.38 -45.98
N PRO A 37 11.00 3.39 -46.06
CA PRO A 37 11.78 2.42 -46.85
C PRO A 37 11.45 0.97 -46.54
N ILE A 38 11.54 0.12 -47.57
CA ILE A 38 11.38 -1.33 -47.43
C ILE A 38 12.62 -2.04 -47.96
N ASP A 39 13.10 -3.00 -47.19
CA ASP A 39 14.08 -4.00 -47.60
C ASP A 39 13.37 -5.35 -47.68
N LEU A 40 13.37 -5.99 -48.85
CA LEU A 40 12.78 -7.30 -49.05
C LEU A 40 13.89 -8.32 -49.31
N TYR A 41 14.04 -9.30 -48.43
CA TYR A 41 14.93 -10.43 -48.64
C TYR A 41 14.13 -11.67 -49.05
N TYR A 42 14.37 -12.18 -50.26
CA TYR A 42 13.65 -13.32 -50.80
C TYR A 42 14.46 -14.60 -50.58
N LEU A 43 13.98 -15.47 -49.70
CA LEU A 43 14.56 -16.79 -49.43
C LEU A 43 13.77 -17.85 -50.20
N LEU A 44 14.44 -18.54 -51.12
CA LEU A 44 13.83 -19.57 -51.95
C LEU A 44 14.41 -20.95 -51.63
N ASP A 45 13.51 -21.90 -51.42
CA ASP A 45 13.81 -23.33 -51.49
C ASP A 45 14.11 -23.73 -52.95
N LEU A 46 15.30 -24.28 -53.19
CA LEU A 46 15.75 -24.77 -54.49
C LEU A 46 15.77 -26.31 -54.57
N SER A 47 14.78 -26.96 -53.96
CA SER A 47 14.43 -28.36 -54.18
C SER A 47 13.93 -28.61 -55.62
N ALA A 48 13.95 -29.88 -56.04
CA ALA A 48 13.53 -30.28 -57.38
C ALA A 48 12.06 -29.93 -57.66
N SER A 49 11.21 -29.93 -56.64
CA SER A 49 9.78 -29.64 -56.74
C SER A 49 9.49 -28.13 -56.86
N MET A 50 10.42 -27.27 -56.45
CA MET A 50 10.33 -25.81 -56.58
C MET A 50 10.74 -25.27 -57.96
N LYS A 51 10.95 -26.15 -58.96
CA LYS A 51 11.38 -25.76 -60.31
C LYS A 51 10.44 -24.77 -60.98
N ASP A 52 9.14 -25.05 -60.94
CA ASP A 52 8.14 -24.19 -61.54
C ASP A 52 8.08 -22.85 -60.78
N ASN A 53 8.26 -22.86 -59.46
CA ASN A 53 8.31 -21.67 -58.63
C ASN A 53 9.53 -20.81 -58.95
N LEU A 54 10.70 -21.39 -59.18
CA LEU A 54 11.90 -20.67 -59.59
C LEU A 54 11.70 -19.97 -60.95
N GLU A 55 11.12 -20.64 -61.94
CA GLU A 55 10.80 -20.03 -63.24
C GLU A 55 9.81 -18.87 -63.09
N ASN A 56 8.87 -19.00 -62.14
CA ASN A 56 8.00 -17.90 -61.80
C ASN A 56 8.75 -16.76 -61.10
N VAL A 57 9.63 -17.01 -60.12
CA VAL A 57 10.41 -15.95 -59.45
C VAL A 57 11.32 -15.22 -60.46
N LYS A 58 11.91 -15.93 -61.43
CA LYS A 58 12.67 -15.34 -62.56
C LYS A 58 11.82 -14.34 -63.36
N ARG A 59 10.54 -14.67 -63.59
CA ARG A 59 9.56 -13.78 -64.25
C ARG A 59 9.07 -12.65 -63.34
N LEU A 60 8.74 -12.98 -62.09
CA LEU A 60 8.13 -12.11 -61.09
C LEU A 60 9.08 -11.06 -60.52
N GLY A 61 10.40 -11.24 -60.65
CA GLY A 61 11.38 -10.32 -60.07
C GLY A 61 11.22 -8.87 -60.54
N THR A 62 10.76 -8.64 -61.77
CA THR A 62 10.50 -7.26 -62.26
C THR A 62 9.14 -6.75 -61.77
N ASP A 63 8.12 -7.60 -61.84
CA ASP A 63 6.74 -7.24 -61.47
C ASP A 63 6.63 -6.94 -59.96
N LEU A 64 7.25 -7.77 -59.12
CA LEU A 64 7.27 -7.55 -57.67
C LEU A 64 7.92 -6.21 -57.31
N VAL A 65 9.05 -5.88 -57.95
CA VAL A 65 9.74 -4.62 -57.67
C VAL A 65 8.91 -3.43 -58.13
N ASN A 66 8.24 -3.54 -59.29
CA ASN A 66 7.35 -2.49 -59.78
C ASN A 66 6.16 -2.27 -58.85
N GLU A 67 5.52 -3.33 -58.39
CA GLU A 67 4.41 -3.24 -57.43
C GLU A 67 4.87 -2.67 -56.08
N MET A 68 6.03 -3.10 -55.57
CA MET A 68 6.57 -2.53 -54.32
C MET A 68 6.96 -1.05 -54.48
N ARG A 69 7.44 -0.64 -55.67
CA ARG A 69 7.74 0.77 -55.97
C ARG A 69 6.50 1.66 -56.06
N ASN A 70 5.33 1.08 -56.34
CA ASN A 70 4.06 1.82 -56.25
C ASN A 70 3.68 2.15 -54.80
N ILE A 71 4.23 1.42 -53.82
CA ILE A 71 3.96 1.60 -52.39
C ILE A 71 5.03 2.46 -51.74
N VAL A 72 6.30 2.21 -52.04
CA VAL A 72 7.43 2.95 -51.47
C VAL A 72 8.44 3.35 -52.54
N SER A 73 8.91 4.59 -52.47
CA SER A 73 9.90 5.14 -53.39
C SER A 73 11.28 4.51 -53.20
N ASP A 74 11.63 4.18 -51.96
CA ASP A 74 12.92 3.63 -51.59
C ASP A 74 12.83 2.13 -51.24
N PHE A 75 13.10 1.29 -52.23
CA PHE A 75 12.99 -0.17 -52.15
C PHE A 75 14.32 -0.86 -52.47
N ARG A 76 14.72 -1.83 -51.63
CA ARG A 76 15.85 -2.74 -51.89
C ARG A 76 15.40 -4.19 -51.86
N ILE A 77 16.05 -5.02 -52.67
CA ILE A 77 15.79 -6.45 -52.75
C ILE A 77 17.07 -7.27 -52.64
N GLY A 78 16.99 -8.41 -51.95
CA GLY A 78 18.07 -9.38 -51.79
C GLY A 78 17.56 -10.80 -52.06
N PHE A 79 18.49 -11.74 -52.27
CA PHE A 79 18.15 -13.12 -52.61
C PHE A 79 19.02 -14.12 -51.84
N GLY A 80 18.35 -15.08 -51.20
CA GLY A 80 18.95 -16.23 -50.54
C GLY A 80 18.41 -17.53 -51.08
N SER A 81 19.24 -18.57 -51.04
CA SER A 81 18.88 -19.90 -51.50
C SER A 81 19.10 -20.96 -50.44
N LEU A 82 18.18 -21.91 -50.35
CA LEU A 82 18.31 -23.14 -49.60
C LEU A 82 18.51 -24.32 -50.54
N HIS A 83 19.60 -25.05 -50.34
CA HIS A 83 19.89 -26.29 -51.07
C HIS A 83 20.26 -27.40 -50.11
N LYS A 84 20.04 -28.65 -50.52
CA LYS A 84 20.62 -29.81 -49.83
C LYS A 84 22.00 -30.09 -50.43
N ASN A 85 23.01 -30.28 -49.59
CA ASN A 85 24.33 -30.70 -50.07
C ASN A 85 24.24 -32.15 -50.56
N THR A 86 24.65 -32.41 -51.80
CA THR A 86 24.76 -33.76 -52.35
C THR A 86 26.06 -34.40 -51.89
N CYS A 87 25.95 -35.26 -50.89
CA CYS A 87 27.06 -36.07 -50.40
C CYS A 87 27.30 -37.24 -51.34
N LYS A 88 28.55 -37.49 -51.73
CA LYS A 88 28.88 -38.72 -52.46
C LYS A 88 28.72 -39.92 -51.53
N ALA A 89 28.23 -41.04 -52.04
CA ALA A 89 28.11 -42.28 -51.27
C ALA A 89 29.47 -42.68 -50.67
N GLY A 90 29.57 -42.66 -49.34
CA GLY A 90 30.81 -42.97 -48.61
C GLY A 90 31.51 -41.79 -47.91
N GLU A 91 31.09 -40.54 -48.14
CA GLU A 91 31.59 -39.38 -47.38
C GLU A 91 30.69 -39.08 -46.17
N GLN A 92 31.32 -38.86 -45.00
CA GLN A 92 30.65 -38.25 -43.85
C GLN A 92 30.41 -36.78 -44.14
N CYS A 93 29.20 -36.45 -44.59
CA CYS A 93 28.77 -35.06 -44.67
C CYS A 93 28.46 -34.51 -43.29
N THR A 94 29.17 -33.45 -42.93
CA THR A 94 28.94 -32.71 -41.69
C THR A 94 27.73 -31.79 -41.75
N ASN A 95 27.23 -31.43 -42.95
CA ASN A 95 26.05 -30.57 -43.10
C ASN A 95 25.16 -30.98 -44.30
N PRO A 96 23.95 -31.54 -44.07
CA PRO A 96 23.05 -31.95 -45.14
C PRO A 96 22.40 -30.77 -45.86
N PHE A 97 22.36 -29.56 -45.30
CA PHE A 97 21.72 -28.38 -45.89
C PHE A 97 22.67 -27.18 -45.95
N SER A 98 22.50 -26.33 -46.95
CA SER A 98 23.34 -25.16 -47.16
C SER A 98 22.46 -23.95 -47.43
N PHE A 99 22.36 -23.06 -46.45
CA PHE A 99 21.93 -21.70 -46.68
C PHE A 99 23.05 -20.93 -47.36
N ARG A 100 22.70 -20.21 -48.42
CA ARG A 100 23.59 -19.26 -49.08
C ARG A 100 22.91 -17.90 -49.24
N ASN A 101 23.55 -16.86 -48.73
CA ASN A 101 23.32 -15.48 -49.12
C ASN A 101 23.91 -15.26 -50.53
N VAL A 102 23.05 -15.19 -51.55
CA VAL A 102 23.48 -15.11 -52.95
C VAL A 102 23.63 -13.65 -53.37
N LEU A 103 22.68 -12.81 -52.95
CA LEU A 103 22.67 -11.38 -53.25
C LEU A 103 22.28 -10.60 -51.99
N PRO A 104 23.22 -9.85 -51.41
CA PRO A 104 22.92 -8.85 -50.40
C PRO A 104 21.93 -7.80 -50.92
N LEU A 105 21.20 -7.16 -50.02
CA LEU A 105 20.18 -6.16 -50.35
C LEU A 105 20.75 -5.04 -51.23
N THR A 106 20.13 -4.84 -52.39
CA THR A 106 20.54 -3.84 -53.37
C THR A 106 19.34 -3.14 -53.98
N SER A 107 19.54 -1.90 -54.44
CA SER A 107 18.58 -1.16 -55.27
C SER A 107 18.68 -1.50 -56.76
N ASP A 108 19.69 -2.27 -57.16
CA ASP A 108 19.93 -2.69 -58.54
C ASP A 108 19.11 -3.94 -58.90
N ILE A 109 17.98 -3.72 -59.55
CA ILE A 109 17.08 -4.77 -60.04
C ILE A 109 17.72 -5.61 -61.14
N GLY A 110 18.56 -4.99 -61.98
CA GLY A 110 19.24 -5.70 -63.06
C GLY A 110 20.14 -6.80 -62.49
N ARG A 111 20.84 -6.49 -61.40
CA ARG A 111 21.65 -7.45 -60.65
C ARG A 111 20.81 -8.55 -60.01
N PHE A 112 19.69 -8.20 -59.37
CA PHE A 112 18.76 -9.21 -58.84
C PHE A 112 18.28 -10.18 -59.91
N LYS A 113 17.86 -9.65 -61.06
CA LYS A 113 17.40 -10.45 -62.20
C LYS A 113 18.50 -11.37 -62.75
N ALA A 114 19.72 -10.87 -62.88
CA ALA A 114 20.86 -11.68 -63.33
C ALA A 114 21.12 -12.85 -62.38
N VAL A 115 21.21 -12.58 -61.08
CA VAL A 115 21.49 -13.60 -60.06
C VAL A 115 20.39 -14.66 -59.99
N VAL A 116 19.11 -14.25 -60.02
CA VAL A 116 17.98 -15.20 -59.97
C VAL A 116 17.92 -16.06 -61.23
N ASN A 117 18.24 -15.50 -62.40
CA ASN A 117 18.27 -16.25 -63.67
C ASN A 117 19.37 -17.32 -63.70
N GLU A 118 20.48 -17.09 -63.01
CA GLU A 118 21.58 -18.05 -62.89
C GLU A 118 21.27 -19.23 -61.94
N GLN A 119 20.22 -19.13 -61.12
CA GLN A 119 19.87 -20.20 -60.19
C GLN A 119 19.25 -21.40 -60.91
N THR A 120 19.55 -22.58 -60.38
CA THR A 120 19.01 -23.87 -60.81
C THR A 120 18.55 -24.67 -59.61
N VAL A 121 17.50 -25.47 -59.76
CA VAL A 121 17.07 -26.40 -58.71
C VAL A 121 18.08 -27.53 -58.51
N SER A 122 18.19 -28.00 -57.27
CA SER A 122 18.94 -29.19 -56.89
C SER A 122 18.06 -30.45 -56.98
N GLU A 123 18.65 -31.65 -57.14
CA GLU A 123 17.91 -32.92 -57.18
C GLU A 123 17.30 -33.35 -55.83
N SER A 124 17.47 -32.52 -54.79
CA SER A 124 16.97 -32.81 -53.45
C SER A 124 15.45 -32.67 -53.34
N ARG A 125 14.84 -33.52 -52.50
CA ARG A 125 13.40 -33.50 -52.22
C ARG A 125 12.97 -32.65 -51.03
N ASP A 126 13.79 -32.47 -49.99
CA ASP A 126 13.32 -31.84 -48.74
C ASP A 126 14.42 -31.03 -48.04
N PRO A 127 14.52 -29.70 -48.26
CA PRO A 127 15.42 -28.80 -47.52
C PRO A 127 14.75 -28.01 -46.40
N ALA A 128 13.47 -28.28 -46.06
CA ALA A 128 12.75 -27.61 -44.96
C ALA A 128 13.43 -27.72 -43.59
N GLU A 129 14.31 -28.70 -43.39
CA GLU A 129 15.07 -28.87 -42.15
C GLU A 129 16.10 -27.75 -41.90
N GLY A 130 16.59 -27.08 -42.96
CA GLY A 130 17.55 -25.96 -42.85
C GLY A 130 16.91 -24.57 -42.85
N ALA A 131 15.58 -24.47 -42.92
CA ALA A 131 14.89 -23.20 -43.09
C ALA A 131 15.06 -22.27 -41.87
N PHE A 132 14.97 -22.80 -40.66
CA PHE A 132 15.14 -22.00 -39.44
C PHE A 132 16.56 -21.48 -39.27
N ASP A 133 17.57 -22.26 -39.64
CA ASP A 133 18.97 -21.82 -39.64
C ASP A 133 19.19 -20.67 -40.62
N ALA A 134 18.62 -20.77 -41.83
CA ALA A 134 18.68 -19.69 -42.81
C ALA A 134 17.99 -18.42 -42.28
N ILE A 135 16.78 -18.53 -41.75
CA ILE A 135 16.02 -17.40 -41.19
C ILE A 135 16.81 -16.75 -40.04
N MET A 136 17.41 -17.55 -39.15
CA MET A 136 18.26 -17.04 -38.07
C MET A 136 19.47 -16.28 -38.63
N GLN A 137 20.22 -16.88 -39.57
CA GLN A 137 21.39 -16.24 -40.16
C GLN A 137 21.03 -14.94 -40.91
N ILE A 138 19.89 -14.91 -41.61
CA ILE A 138 19.38 -13.69 -42.26
C ILE A 138 19.09 -12.60 -41.22
N ALA A 139 18.58 -12.96 -40.04
CA ALA A 139 18.29 -12.01 -38.98
C ALA A 139 19.55 -11.47 -38.30
N VAL A 140 20.52 -12.33 -37.97
CA VAL A 140 21.70 -11.95 -37.18
C VAL A 140 22.86 -11.39 -38.02
N CYS A 141 22.96 -11.76 -39.30
CA CYS A 141 24.00 -11.28 -40.21
C CYS A 141 23.66 -9.93 -40.86
N GLU A 142 23.37 -8.90 -40.07
CA GLU A 142 22.88 -7.62 -40.58
C GLU A 142 23.77 -6.99 -41.66
N ASN A 143 25.09 -7.06 -41.48
CA ASN A 143 26.06 -6.48 -42.41
C ASN A 143 26.18 -7.28 -43.71
N GLU A 144 26.20 -8.61 -43.64
CA GLU A 144 26.36 -9.48 -44.81
C GLU A 144 25.11 -9.49 -45.70
N ILE A 145 23.93 -9.41 -45.07
CA ILE A 145 22.64 -9.25 -45.77
C ILE A 145 22.45 -7.81 -46.25
N ALA A 146 23.12 -6.84 -45.61
CA ALA A 146 23.04 -5.40 -45.84
C ALA A 146 21.69 -4.78 -45.44
N TRP A 147 21.12 -5.21 -44.31
CA TRP A 147 19.93 -4.58 -43.74
C TRP A 147 20.20 -3.12 -43.37
N ARG A 148 19.29 -2.21 -43.74
CA ARG A 148 19.30 -0.83 -43.23
C ARG A 148 18.26 -0.64 -42.12
N ASN A 149 18.22 0.57 -41.58
CA ASN A 149 17.19 1.03 -40.65
C ASN A 149 15.89 1.33 -41.44
N ALA A 150 15.21 0.27 -41.86
CA ALA A 150 14.02 0.28 -42.72
C ALA A 150 13.06 -0.83 -42.30
N THR A 151 11.89 -0.91 -42.95
CA THR A 151 10.99 -2.07 -42.78
C THR A 151 11.66 -3.29 -43.38
N ARG A 152 12.00 -4.28 -42.56
CA ARG A 152 12.63 -5.52 -43.01
C ARG A 152 11.55 -6.56 -43.30
N LEU A 153 11.47 -7.05 -44.53
CA LEU A 153 10.52 -8.07 -44.97
C LEU A 153 11.28 -9.30 -45.47
N LEU A 154 11.11 -10.43 -44.81
CA LEU A 154 11.63 -11.73 -45.22
C LEU A 154 10.50 -12.51 -45.89
N VAL A 155 10.69 -12.87 -47.16
CA VAL A 155 9.76 -13.74 -47.89
C VAL A 155 10.41 -15.11 -47.99
N PHE A 156 9.86 -16.10 -47.30
CA PHE A 156 10.29 -17.50 -47.44
C PHE A 156 9.28 -18.28 -48.27
N SER A 157 9.72 -18.84 -49.39
CA SER A 157 8.90 -19.62 -50.30
C SER A 157 9.37 -21.07 -50.34
N THR A 158 8.49 -22.00 -49.97
CA THR A 158 8.73 -23.45 -50.01
C THR A 158 7.42 -24.21 -50.24
N ASP A 159 7.51 -25.38 -50.86
CA ASP A 159 6.40 -26.31 -51.05
C ASP A 159 6.39 -27.47 -50.04
N SER A 160 7.40 -27.53 -49.17
CA SER A 160 7.54 -28.51 -48.10
C SER A 160 7.07 -27.94 -46.75
N GLY A 161 6.64 -28.82 -45.84
CA GLY A 161 6.29 -28.42 -44.48
C GLY A 161 7.54 -28.23 -43.63
N PHE A 162 7.46 -27.42 -42.57
CA PHE A 162 8.56 -27.35 -41.59
C PHE A 162 8.67 -28.68 -40.84
N ASN A 163 9.83 -29.31 -40.88
CA ASN A 163 10.14 -30.46 -40.03
C ASN A 163 10.49 -29.93 -38.62
N PHE A 164 9.50 -29.89 -37.73
CA PHE A 164 9.76 -29.79 -36.30
C PHE A 164 10.23 -31.17 -35.84
N ALA A 165 11.40 -31.27 -35.23
CA ALA A 165 11.85 -32.55 -34.69
C ALA A 165 10.89 -32.99 -33.57
N GLU A 166 9.99 -33.92 -33.88
CA GLU A 166 9.24 -34.65 -32.87
C GLU A 166 10.23 -35.56 -32.12
N GLY A 167 10.67 -35.15 -30.92
CA GLY A 167 11.32 -36.07 -29.97
C GLY A 167 12.77 -35.78 -29.55
N GLY A 168 13.23 -34.53 -29.52
CA GLY A 168 14.46 -34.14 -28.81
C GLY A 168 14.20 -33.90 -27.32
N ASP A 169 14.99 -34.52 -26.44
CA ASP A 169 14.88 -34.45 -24.97
C ASP A 169 14.86 -33.00 -24.45
N ILE A 170 13.83 -32.62 -23.69
CA ILE A 170 13.54 -31.25 -23.22
C ILE A 170 14.48 -30.85 -22.04
N GLY A 171 15.62 -31.52 -21.89
CA GLY A 171 16.46 -31.48 -20.69
C GLY A 171 17.78 -30.71 -20.80
N SER A 172 18.24 -30.32 -22.00
CA SER A 172 19.59 -29.77 -22.19
C SER A 172 19.57 -28.44 -22.95
N VAL A 173 19.17 -27.36 -22.27
CA VAL A 173 19.24 -25.98 -22.80
C VAL A 173 20.70 -25.51 -22.76
N LEU A 174 21.49 -25.83 -23.80
CA LEU A 174 22.77 -25.17 -24.03
C LEU A 174 22.53 -23.87 -24.82
N PRO A 175 23.15 -22.73 -24.43
CA PRO A 175 23.01 -21.49 -25.17
C PRO A 175 23.72 -21.63 -26.53
N ILE A 176 22.95 -21.75 -27.60
CA ILE A 176 23.49 -21.67 -28.96
C ILE A 176 23.99 -20.24 -29.17
N ASP A 177 25.25 -20.09 -29.56
CA ASP A 177 25.82 -18.82 -30.04
C ASP A 177 25.02 -18.34 -31.26
N ALA A 178 24.09 -17.40 -31.03
CA ALA A 178 23.24 -16.77 -32.04
C ALA A 178 23.99 -15.72 -32.89
N GLY A 179 25.30 -15.90 -33.09
CA GLY A 179 26.13 -15.00 -33.89
C GLY A 179 26.02 -15.27 -35.40
N CYS A 180 26.43 -14.29 -36.20
CA CYS A 180 26.56 -14.45 -37.65
C CYS A 180 27.69 -15.43 -38.01
N GLN A 181 27.41 -16.40 -38.88
CA GLN A 181 28.30 -17.50 -39.25
C GLN A 181 28.32 -17.74 -40.77
N LEU A 182 28.16 -16.67 -41.55
CA LEU A 182 28.36 -16.71 -42.99
C LEU A 182 29.84 -16.54 -43.29
N ASN A 183 30.35 -17.34 -44.22
CA ASN A 183 31.68 -17.12 -44.78
C ASN A 183 31.66 -15.96 -45.81
N PRO A 184 32.83 -15.47 -46.27
CA PRO A 184 32.90 -14.40 -47.26
C PRO A 184 32.22 -14.71 -48.61
N GLN A 185 31.93 -15.98 -48.89
CA GLN A 185 31.21 -16.44 -50.08
C GLN A 185 29.69 -16.54 -49.85
N GLY A 186 29.21 -16.18 -48.66
CA GLY A 186 27.80 -16.15 -48.27
C GLY A 186 27.25 -17.50 -47.80
N PHE A 187 28.05 -18.53 -47.61
CA PHE A 187 27.60 -19.84 -47.14
C PHE A 187 27.58 -19.92 -45.62
N TYR A 188 26.54 -20.56 -45.07
CA TYR A 188 26.47 -20.93 -43.66
C TYR A 188 27.39 -22.12 -43.36
N THR A 189 28.32 -21.96 -42.41
CA THR A 189 29.44 -22.91 -42.23
C THR A 189 29.35 -23.82 -41.01
N LYS A 190 28.37 -23.67 -40.11
CA LYS A 190 28.28 -24.46 -38.87
C LYS A 190 27.21 -25.55 -38.96
N SER A 191 27.48 -26.69 -38.35
CA SER A 191 26.53 -27.78 -38.15
C SER A 191 26.42 -28.12 -36.67
N GLY A 192 25.19 -28.23 -36.18
CA GLY A 192 24.88 -28.54 -34.79
C GLY A 192 23.37 -28.55 -34.59
N TYR A 193 22.78 -29.74 -34.67
CA TYR A 193 21.39 -29.97 -34.31
C TYR A 193 21.20 -29.66 -32.83
N ASP A 194 20.41 -28.64 -32.51
CA ASP A 194 19.49 -28.77 -31.38
C ASP A 194 18.28 -27.86 -31.56
N VAL A 195 17.08 -28.45 -31.52
CA VAL A 195 15.77 -27.80 -31.74
C VAL A 195 15.33 -27.05 -30.48
N SER A 196 16.28 -26.36 -29.84
CA SER A 196 16.02 -25.35 -28.80
C SER A 196 15.93 -23.93 -29.37
N LEU A 197 16.01 -23.79 -30.71
CA LEU A 197 16.12 -22.50 -31.40
C LEU A 197 14.87 -21.60 -31.27
N LEU A 198 13.68 -22.19 -31.09
CA LEU A 198 12.41 -21.44 -31.09
C LEU A 198 12.32 -20.39 -29.97
N VAL A 199 12.90 -20.67 -28.80
CA VAL A 199 12.85 -19.75 -27.65
C VAL A 199 13.71 -18.50 -27.87
N ASN A 200 14.80 -18.60 -28.65
CA ASN A 200 15.68 -17.46 -28.96
C ASN A 200 15.36 -16.79 -30.32
N LEU A 201 14.75 -17.51 -31.26
CA LEU A 201 14.34 -17.00 -32.59
C LEU A 201 13.43 -15.77 -32.48
N GLY A 202 12.44 -15.81 -31.57
CA GLY A 202 11.47 -14.72 -31.41
C GLY A 202 12.11 -13.37 -31.10
N SER A 203 13.13 -13.33 -30.23
CA SER A 203 13.80 -12.09 -29.82
C SER A 203 14.70 -11.47 -30.90
N GLN A 204 15.28 -12.30 -31.77
CA GLN A 204 16.21 -11.87 -32.83
C GLN A 204 15.47 -11.49 -34.13
N ILE A 205 14.38 -12.20 -34.44
CA ILE A 205 13.55 -11.96 -35.64
C ILE A 205 12.47 -10.90 -35.37
N SER A 206 12.31 -10.41 -34.13
CA SER A 206 11.30 -9.41 -33.78
C SER A 206 11.42 -8.08 -34.54
N SER A 207 12.47 -7.86 -35.33
CA SER A 207 12.62 -6.68 -36.22
C SER A 207 12.26 -6.95 -37.69
N ILE A 208 11.85 -8.17 -38.06
CA ILE A 208 11.63 -8.60 -39.44
C ILE A 208 10.20 -9.11 -39.60
N PHE A 209 9.45 -8.49 -40.51
CA PHE A 209 8.19 -9.02 -41.02
C PHE A 209 8.48 -10.29 -41.82
N SER A 210 7.93 -11.42 -41.38
CA SER A 210 8.18 -12.71 -42.03
C SER A 210 6.93 -13.21 -42.75
N THR A 211 7.04 -13.37 -44.06
CA THR A 211 5.98 -13.91 -44.91
C THR A 211 6.36 -15.31 -45.36
N TYR A 212 5.59 -16.29 -44.94
CA TYR A 212 5.75 -17.69 -45.33
C TYR A 212 4.76 -18.03 -46.43
N ILE A 213 5.27 -18.33 -47.62
CA ILE A 213 4.43 -18.69 -48.76
C ILE A 213 4.53 -20.21 -48.92
N LEU A 214 3.48 -20.91 -48.46
CA LEU A 214 3.44 -22.38 -48.36
C LEU A 214 2.33 -22.97 -49.24
N THR A 215 2.54 -24.18 -49.74
CA THR A 215 1.51 -24.94 -50.49
C THR A 215 0.41 -25.52 -49.59
N LYS A 216 0.67 -25.69 -48.29
CA LYS A 216 -0.30 -26.16 -47.28
C LYS A 216 -0.28 -25.24 -46.06
N ARG A 217 -1.44 -24.71 -45.66
CA ARG A 217 -1.59 -23.93 -44.41
C ARG A 217 -1.38 -24.85 -43.21
N ARG A 218 -0.27 -24.69 -42.50
CA ARG A 218 -0.12 -25.15 -41.11
C ARG A 218 0.19 -23.94 -40.21
N ALA A 219 -0.16 -24.07 -38.94
CA ALA A 219 -0.12 -23.00 -37.94
C ALA A 219 1.32 -22.58 -37.57
N LEU A 220 1.97 -21.81 -38.45
CA LEU A 220 3.23 -21.10 -38.13
C LEU A 220 3.01 -19.78 -37.42
N ARG A 221 1.80 -19.20 -37.55
CA ARG A 221 1.43 -17.91 -36.95
C ARG A 221 1.58 -17.88 -35.43
N ASP A 222 1.39 -19.02 -34.77
CA ASP A 222 1.43 -19.11 -33.31
C ASP A 222 2.86 -19.21 -32.76
N LEU A 223 3.84 -19.60 -33.60
CA LEU A 223 5.23 -19.81 -33.19
C LEU A 223 6.13 -18.57 -33.39
N ILE A 224 5.86 -17.77 -34.43
CA ILE A 224 6.71 -16.62 -34.79
C ILE A 224 5.84 -15.35 -34.75
N PRO A 225 6.04 -14.47 -33.75
CA PRO A 225 5.36 -13.18 -33.69
C PRO A 225 5.61 -12.38 -34.97
N LYS A 226 4.61 -11.62 -35.43
CA LYS A 226 4.70 -10.83 -36.68
C LYS A 226 5.07 -11.66 -37.92
N SER A 227 4.50 -12.85 -38.02
CA SER A 227 4.53 -13.66 -39.24
C SER A 227 3.17 -13.72 -39.93
N GLU A 228 3.19 -13.77 -41.26
CA GLU A 228 2.01 -14.02 -42.07
C GLU A 228 2.21 -15.23 -42.98
N VAL A 229 1.14 -15.98 -43.22
CA VAL A 229 1.18 -17.20 -44.05
C VAL A 229 0.34 -16.98 -45.29
N GLY A 230 1.01 -16.86 -46.44
CA GLY A 230 0.42 -16.86 -47.76
C GLY A 230 0.28 -18.28 -48.31
N VAL A 231 -0.74 -18.52 -49.14
CA VAL A 231 -0.89 -19.79 -49.86
C VAL A 231 -0.25 -19.65 -51.22
N LEU A 232 0.68 -20.52 -51.57
CA LEU A 232 1.29 -20.52 -52.90
C LEU A 232 0.34 -21.16 -53.90
N SER A 233 -0.02 -20.43 -54.96
CA SER A 233 -0.71 -21.03 -56.10
C SER A 233 0.23 -22.01 -56.83
N SER A 234 -0.33 -23.01 -57.50
CA SER A 234 0.42 -24.03 -58.25
C SER A 234 1.35 -23.45 -59.33
N ASN A 235 1.07 -22.24 -59.81
CA ASN A 235 1.90 -21.51 -60.78
C ASN A 235 2.58 -20.27 -60.18
N SER A 236 2.63 -20.14 -58.84
CA SER A 236 3.21 -18.99 -58.11
C SER A 236 2.75 -17.59 -58.56
N SER A 237 1.65 -17.49 -59.31
CA SER A 237 1.18 -16.21 -59.88
C SER A 237 0.70 -15.22 -58.82
N ASN A 238 0.34 -15.72 -57.64
CA ASN A 238 -0.16 -14.93 -56.52
C ASN A 238 0.92 -14.55 -55.49
N VAL A 239 2.21 -14.83 -55.75
CA VAL A 239 3.30 -14.48 -54.83
C VAL A 239 3.32 -12.98 -54.54
N ILE A 240 3.22 -12.14 -55.58
CA ILE A 240 3.23 -10.68 -55.42
C ILE A 240 2.07 -10.23 -54.53
N LYS A 241 0.85 -10.65 -54.86
CA LYS A 241 -0.33 -10.34 -54.04
C LYS A 241 -0.17 -10.83 -52.59
N SER A 242 0.41 -12.01 -52.39
CA SER A 242 0.61 -12.57 -51.05
C SER A 242 1.63 -11.76 -50.24
N VAL A 243 2.71 -11.28 -50.88
CA VAL A 243 3.69 -10.40 -50.25
C VAL A 243 3.06 -9.06 -49.88
N LEU A 244 2.24 -8.49 -50.77
CA LEU A 244 1.52 -7.24 -50.51
C LEU A 244 0.49 -7.38 -49.38
N ASP A 245 -0.35 -8.40 -49.43
CA ASP A 245 -1.36 -8.68 -48.41
C ASP A 245 -0.69 -8.91 -47.04
N ALA A 246 0.44 -9.64 -47.01
CA ALA A 246 1.22 -9.88 -45.80
C ALA A 246 1.86 -8.58 -45.27
N TYR A 247 2.44 -7.75 -46.15
CA TYR A 247 2.96 -6.45 -45.75
C TYR A 247 1.86 -5.59 -45.13
N HIS A 248 0.70 -5.48 -45.76
CA HIS A 248 -0.43 -4.70 -45.23
C HIS A 248 -0.94 -5.24 -43.90
N ALA A 249 -1.08 -6.57 -43.76
CA ALA A 249 -1.49 -7.20 -42.51
C ALA A 249 -0.49 -6.94 -41.38
N LEU A 250 0.80 -7.20 -41.61
CA LEU A 250 1.86 -7.06 -40.61
C LEU A 250 2.06 -5.61 -40.18
N SER A 251 1.99 -4.68 -41.13
CA SER A 251 2.13 -3.26 -40.87
C SER A 251 0.88 -2.60 -40.27
N SER A 252 -0.25 -3.32 -40.23
CA SER A 252 -1.50 -2.81 -39.63
C SER A 252 -1.62 -3.04 -38.13
N GLU A 253 -0.63 -3.68 -37.53
CA GLU A 253 -0.64 -3.98 -36.11
C GLU A 253 0.68 -3.52 -35.48
N VAL A 254 0.62 -2.99 -34.28
CA VAL A 254 1.79 -2.52 -33.53
C VAL A 254 1.79 -3.25 -32.19
N ILE A 255 2.89 -3.95 -31.92
CA ILE A 255 3.10 -4.68 -30.67
C ILE A 255 4.41 -4.16 -30.07
N LEU A 256 4.38 -3.68 -28.84
CA LEU A 256 5.59 -3.23 -28.15
C LEU A 256 6.31 -4.37 -27.44
N GLU A 257 7.63 -4.38 -27.54
CA GLU A 257 8.55 -5.26 -26.82
C GLU A 257 9.61 -4.43 -26.10
N ASN A 258 10.09 -4.91 -24.96
CA ASN A 258 11.23 -4.32 -24.26
C ASN A 258 12.40 -5.28 -24.13
N SER A 259 13.60 -4.72 -24.02
CA SER A 259 14.81 -5.46 -23.65
C SER A 259 14.66 -6.12 -22.27
N LYS A 260 15.54 -7.08 -21.98
CA LYS A 260 15.67 -7.68 -20.65
C LYS A 260 15.75 -6.58 -19.58
N LEU A 261 14.89 -6.68 -18.58
CA LEU A 261 14.81 -5.70 -17.51
C LEU A 261 15.91 -5.95 -16.46
N PRO A 262 16.44 -4.89 -15.84
CA PRO A 262 17.26 -5.03 -14.64
C PRO A 262 16.50 -5.72 -13.51
N GLU A 263 17.23 -6.39 -12.62
CA GLU A 263 16.63 -7.03 -11.46
C GLU A 263 15.87 -6.02 -10.59
N GLY A 264 14.66 -6.39 -10.15
CA GLY A 264 13.77 -5.55 -9.35
C GLY A 264 13.11 -4.39 -10.10
N VAL A 265 13.20 -4.34 -11.43
CA VAL A 265 12.44 -3.39 -12.28
C VAL A 265 11.29 -4.10 -12.97
N THR A 266 10.08 -3.52 -12.92
CA THR A 266 8.89 -4.00 -13.63
C THR A 266 8.37 -2.96 -14.62
N ILE A 267 7.67 -3.44 -15.66
CA ILE A 267 7.09 -2.60 -16.70
C ILE A 267 5.68 -3.07 -17.06
N ASP A 268 4.72 -2.16 -17.01
CA ASP A 268 3.34 -2.39 -17.43
C ASP A 268 2.98 -1.48 -18.60
N TYR A 269 2.14 -1.98 -19.48
CA TYR A 269 1.71 -1.27 -20.68
C TYR A 269 0.20 -1.07 -20.68
N THR A 270 -0.23 0.07 -21.20
CA THR A 270 -1.64 0.36 -21.49
C THR A 270 -1.69 0.99 -22.87
N ALA A 271 -2.36 0.31 -23.81
CA ALA A 271 -2.47 0.76 -25.19
C ALA A 271 -3.74 1.60 -25.35
N HIS A 272 -3.60 2.75 -26.01
CA HIS A 272 -4.68 3.64 -26.44
C HIS A 272 -4.70 3.62 -27.96
N CYS A 273 -5.57 2.79 -28.51
CA CYS A 273 -5.71 2.57 -29.95
C CYS A 273 -6.85 3.44 -30.51
N LYS A 274 -7.11 3.31 -31.83
CA LYS A 274 -8.20 4.04 -32.50
C LYS A 274 -9.57 3.78 -31.85
N ASN A 275 -10.51 4.70 -32.09
CA ASN A 275 -11.88 4.66 -31.55
C ASN A 275 -11.96 4.72 -30.01
N ASN A 276 -10.99 5.35 -29.36
CA ASN A 276 -10.87 5.41 -27.89
C ASN A 276 -10.87 4.02 -27.23
N THR A 277 -10.36 3.01 -27.93
CA THR A 277 -10.20 1.67 -27.38
C THR A 277 -8.96 1.62 -26.49
N VAL A 278 -9.13 1.10 -25.28
CA VAL A 278 -8.05 1.01 -24.28
C VAL A 278 -7.85 -0.45 -23.90
N TYR A 279 -6.64 -0.96 -24.13
CA TYR A 279 -6.25 -2.32 -23.76
C TYR A 279 -5.29 -2.29 -22.56
N LYS A 280 -5.43 -3.27 -21.67
CA LYS A 280 -4.64 -3.43 -20.44
C LYS A 280 -4.23 -4.89 -20.26
N GLY A 281 -3.28 -5.15 -19.37
CA GLY A 281 -2.80 -6.50 -19.11
C GLY A 281 -1.98 -7.04 -20.29
N GLU A 282 -2.23 -8.29 -20.69
CA GLU A 282 -1.52 -8.94 -21.81
C GLU A 282 -1.70 -8.20 -23.13
N ASP A 283 -2.90 -7.66 -23.39
CA ASP A 283 -3.20 -6.87 -24.60
C ASP A 283 -2.74 -5.41 -24.51
N GLY A 284 -2.23 -4.96 -23.35
CA GLY A 284 -1.81 -3.57 -23.14
C GLY A 284 -0.63 -3.12 -24.00
N ARG A 285 -0.01 -4.05 -24.75
CA ARG A 285 1.13 -3.82 -25.65
C ARG A 285 0.74 -3.72 -27.12
N LYS A 286 -0.53 -3.96 -27.46
CA LYS A 286 -0.96 -4.20 -28.84
C LYS A 286 -2.05 -3.22 -29.29
N CYS A 287 -1.90 -2.73 -30.52
CA CYS A 287 -2.95 -2.07 -31.28
C CYS A 287 -3.06 -2.71 -32.66
N SER A 288 -4.28 -2.97 -33.13
CA SER A 288 -4.56 -3.57 -34.44
C SER A 288 -5.35 -2.61 -35.35
N SER A 289 -5.39 -2.91 -36.65
CA SER A 289 -6.13 -2.14 -37.66
C SER A 289 -5.64 -0.70 -37.85
N ILE A 290 -4.33 -0.50 -37.75
CA ILE A 290 -3.63 0.78 -37.92
C ILE A 290 -3.34 1.00 -39.41
N GLN A 291 -3.83 2.11 -39.96
CA GLN A 291 -3.55 2.53 -41.33
C GLN A 291 -2.39 3.51 -41.40
N ILE A 292 -1.92 3.79 -42.61
CA ILE A 292 -0.89 4.81 -42.85
C ILE A 292 -1.44 6.17 -42.38
N GLY A 293 -0.62 6.94 -41.65
CA GLY A 293 -1.01 8.23 -41.09
C GLY A 293 -1.71 8.16 -39.73
N ASP A 294 -2.12 6.97 -39.27
CA ASP A 294 -2.72 6.77 -37.96
C ASP A 294 -1.70 6.91 -36.83
N GLU A 295 -2.13 7.50 -35.72
CA GLU A 295 -1.36 7.64 -34.48
C GLU A 295 -2.05 6.89 -33.35
N VAL A 296 -1.26 6.10 -32.60
CA VAL A 296 -1.68 5.40 -31.38
C VAL A 296 -0.70 5.72 -30.25
N SER A 297 -1.14 5.57 -29.01
CA SER A 297 -0.32 5.91 -27.85
C SER A 297 -0.29 4.78 -26.82
N PHE A 298 0.86 4.56 -26.20
CA PHE A 298 1.06 3.56 -25.17
C PHE A 298 1.53 4.24 -23.89
N ASN A 299 0.75 4.12 -22.81
CA ASN A 299 1.20 4.55 -21.49
C ASN A 299 2.03 3.44 -20.87
N ILE A 300 3.31 3.73 -20.67
CA ILE A 300 4.29 2.77 -20.16
C ILE A 300 4.58 3.15 -18.71
N ARG A 301 4.25 2.25 -17.79
CA ARG A 301 4.51 2.38 -16.36
C ARG A 301 5.75 1.58 -16.00
N ILE A 302 6.76 2.23 -15.46
CA ILE A 302 7.99 1.58 -14.98
C ILE A 302 8.13 1.79 -13.48
N THR A 303 8.38 0.70 -12.75
CA THR A 303 8.56 0.70 -11.29
C THR A 303 9.89 0.03 -10.95
N ALA A 304 10.65 0.62 -10.03
CA ALA A 304 11.84 -0.01 -9.46
C ALA A 304 11.54 -0.36 -8.00
N ASN A 305 11.60 -1.64 -7.63
CA ASN A 305 11.38 -2.11 -6.27
C ASN A 305 12.69 -2.19 -5.48
N THR A 306 13.81 -2.45 -6.17
CA THR A 306 15.13 -2.52 -5.57
C THR A 306 16.08 -1.48 -6.17
N CYS A 307 17.15 -1.23 -5.44
CA CYS A 307 18.22 -0.36 -5.86
C CYS A 307 19.18 -1.04 -6.83
N LEU A 308 19.51 -0.37 -7.93
CA LEU A 308 20.44 -0.88 -8.95
C LEU A 308 21.92 -0.75 -8.56
N GLY A 309 22.20 -0.30 -7.33
CA GLY A 309 23.54 0.03 -6.83
C GLY A 309 23.91 1.51 -6.99
N LYS A 310 24.79 2.00 -6.11
CA LYS A 310 25.16 3.42 -6.01
C LYS A 310 25.67 3.98 -7.34
N GLY A 311 25.02 5.02 -7.85
CA GLY A 311 25.41 5.73 -9.08
C GLY A 311 25.23 4.94 -10.39
N LYS A 312 24.76 3.68 -10.33
CA LYS A 312 24.56 2.85 -11.52
C LYS A 312 23.31 3.31 -12.28
N LYS A 313 23.43 3.28 -13.61
CA LYS A 313 22.33 3.58 -14.54
C LYS A 313 22.04 2.31 -15.32
N ALA A 314 20.77 1.99 -15.51
CA ALA A 314 20.36 0.95 -16.43
C ALA A 314 19.70 1.56 -17.66
N THR A 315 19.77 0.85 -18.78
CA THR A 315 19.06 1.25 -20.00
C THR A 315 18.10 0.14 -20.37
N VAL A 316 16.84 0.51 -20.58
CA VAL A 316 15.81 -0.36 -21.15
C VAL A 316 15.49 0.18 -22.54
N GLU A 317 15.50 -0.70 -23.54
CA GLU A 317 15.09 -0.34 -24.89
C GLU A 317 13.68 -0.87 -25.14
N ILE A 318 12.81 -0.02 -25.68
CA ILE A 318 11.42 -0.36 -26.03
C ILE A 318 11.25 -0.14 -27.52
N LYS A 319 10.78 -1.14 -28.24
CA LYS A 319 10.62 -1.08 -29.71
C LYS A 319 9.30 -1.71 -30.15
N PRO A 320 8.70 -1.25 -31.26
CA PRO A 320 7.63 -1.98 -31.90
C PRO A 320 8.20 -3.15 -32.71
N ILE A 321 7.59 -4.33 -32.59
CA ILE A 321 7.99 -5.52 -33.35
C ILE A 321 7.79 -5.25 -34.86
N GLY A 322 8.84 -5.52 -35.65
CA GLY A 322 8.90 -5.32 -37.10
C GLY A 322 9.40 -3.95 -37.54
N PHE A 323 9.69 -3.07 -36.59
CA PHE A 323 10.22 -1.72 -36.85
C PHE A 323 11.64 -1.59 -36.29
N SER A 324 12.42 -0.72 -36.90
CA SER A 324 13.84 -0.55 -36.57
C SER A 324 14.07 0.49 -35.47
N GLU A 325 13.11 1.40 -35.30
CA GLU A 325 13.10 2.45 -34.29
C GLU A 325 12.92 1.88 -32.88
N ARG A 326 13.64 2.48 -31.92
CA ARG A 326 13.56 2.15 -30.50
C ARG A 326 13.60 3.39 -29.64
N VAL A 327 12.95 3.29 -28.49
CA VAL A 327 13.03 4.25 -27.40
C VAL A 327 14.07 3.75 -26.40
N LYS A 328 15.09 4.58 -26.12
CA LYS A 328 16.07 4.29 -25.07
C LYS A 328 15.67 4.98 -23.78
N VAL A 329 15.33 4.19 -22.76
CA VAL A 329 14.93 4.69 -21.44
C VAL A 329 16.07 4.45 -20.46
N THR A 330 16.74 5.53 -20.04
CA THR A 330 17.79 5.48 -19.01
C THR A 330 17.17 5.61 -17.63
N LEU A 331 17.25 4.54 -16.85
CA LEU A 331 16.74 4.45 -15.49
C LEU A 331 17.82 4.88 -14.49
N ARG A 332 17.45 5.77 -13.57
CA ARG A 332 18.23 6.15 -12.38
C ARG A 332 17.37 5.93 -11.15
N VAL A 333 17.72 4.97 -10.31
CA VAL A 333 17.00 4.72 -9.05
C VAL A 333 17.64 5.57 -7.96
N ILE A 334 16.82 6.36 -7.28
CA ILE A 334 17.22 7.19 -6.14
C ILE A 334 17.24 6.28 -4.92
N CYS A 335 18.45 5.90 -4.52
CA CYS A 335 18.71 4.98 -3.41
C CYS A 335 19.23 5.66 -2.16
N GLU A 336 19.67 6.91 -2.31
CA GLU A 336 20.29 7.69 -1.25
C GLU A 336 19.56 9.00 -1.08
N CYS A 337 19.51 9.48 0.16
CA CYS A 337 19.03 10.80 0.52
C CYS A 337 20.17 11.82 0.39
N GLY A 338 19.86 13.05 -0.02
CA GLY A 338 20.89 14.09 -0.16
C GLY A 338 21.64 14.40 1.15
N CYS A 339 21.00 14.22 2.30
CA CYS A 339 21.64 14.39 3.62
C CYS A 339 22.73 13.35 3.93
N GLN A 340 22.78 12.24 3.19
CA GLN A 340 23.83 11.22 3.35
C GLN A 340 25.20 11.72 2.88
N GLU A 341 25.24 12.69 1.97
CA GLU A 341 26.49 13.32 1.54
C GLU A 341 27.13 14.17 2.64
N LEU A 342 26.33 14.60 3.63
CA LEU A 342 26.75 15.41 4.77
C LEU A 342 27.12 14.54 5.98
N ALA A 343 27.19 13.21 5.83
CA ALA A 343 27.42 12.32 6.95
C ALA A 343 28.78 12.59 7.61
N VAL A 344 28.78 12.72 8.94
CA VAL A 344 29.99 12.90 9.76
C VAL A 344 30.41 11.54 10.31
N VAL A 345 31.44 10.94 9.69
CA VAL A 345 32.00 9.65 10.13
C VAL A 345 32.71 9.83 11.48
N ASN A 346 32.53 8.87 12.39
CA ASN A 346 33.03 8.91 13.76
C ASN A 346 32.57 10.17 14.51
N SER A 347 31.28 10.52 14.35
CA SER A 347 30.71 11.70 14.97
C SER A 347 30.80 11.61 16.50
N PRO A 348 31.18 12.70 17.20
CA PRO A 348 31.09 12.78 18.65
C PRO A 348 29.68 12.54 19.19
N GLU A 349 28.65 12.93 18.42
CA GLU A 349 27.24 12.65 18.76
C GLU A 349 26.90 11.15 18.70
N CYS A 350 27.72 10.35 18.02
CA CYS A 350 27.62 8.90 17.97
C CYS A 350 28.72 8.22 18.79
N TYR A 351 29.24 8.89 19.83
CA TYR A 351 30.35 8.45 20.68
C TYR A 351 31.61 8.02 19.92
N GLY A 352 31.81 8.47 18.67
CA GLY A 352 32.90 8.02 17.79
C GLY A 352 32.72 6.60 17.22
N ASN A 353 31.64 5.91 17.56
CA ASN A 353 31.34 4.51 17.21
C ASN A 353 30.42 4.37 15.99
N GLY A 354 30.15 5.46 15.28
CA GLY A 354 29.26 5.46 14.12
C GLY A 354 29.39 6.72 13.28
N ALA A 355 28.58 6.82 12.23
CA ALA A 355 28.45 8.02 11.42
C ALA A 355 27.12 8.72 11.73
N LEU A 356 27.15 10.03 11.97
CA LEU A 356 25.92 10.82 12.05
C LEU A 356 25.46 11.13 10.62
N GLU A 357 24.33 10.57 10.21
CA GLU A 357 23.80 10.62 8.87
C GLU A 357 22.31 10.98 8.90
N CYS A 358 21.91 12.05 8.21
CA CYS A 358 20.52 12.50 8.16
C CYS A 358 19.85 12.73 9.53
N GLY A 359 20.64 13.10 10.56
CA GLY A 359 20.15 13.35 11.92
C GLY A 359 20.04 12.12 12.82
N ALA A 360 20.54 10.96 12.37
CA ALA A 360 20.59 9.73 13.16
C ALA A 360 21.98 9.07 13.09
N CYS A 361 22.35 8.31 14.11
CA CYS A 361 23.62 7.58 14.11
C CYS A 361 23.48 6.24 13.37
N ARG A 362 24.32 6.03 12.36
CA ARG A 362 24.56 4.73 11.75
C ARG A 362 25.76 4.08 12.42
N CYS A 363 25.48 3.17 13.34
CA CYS A 363 26.50 2.52 14.17
C CYS A 363 27.42 1.60 13.36
N ARG A 364 28.67 1.52 13.81
CA ARG A 364 29.63 0.53 13.32
C ARG A 364 29.18 -0.85 13.79
N GLU A 365 29.57 -1.87 13.03
CA GLU A 365 29.40 -3.27 13.43
C GLU A 365 29.90 -3.50 14.87
N GLY A 366 29.10 -4.21 15.67
CA GLY A 366 29.33 -4.39 17.12
C GLY A 366 28.75 -3.30 18.01
N HIS A 367 28.26 -2.18 17.47
CA HIS A 367 27.64 -1.12 18.28
C HIS A 367 26.16 -0.89 17.96
N VAL A 368 25.37 -0.62 19.00
CA VAL A 368 23.93 -0.32 18.90
C VAL A 368 23.53 0.80 19.86
N GLY A 369 22.30 1.27 19.76
CA GLY A 369 21.79 2.41 20.52
C GLY A 369 21.56 3.63 19.62
N GLN A 370 20.84 4.63 20.12
CA GLN A 370 20.51 5.84 19.37
C GLN A 370 21.77 6.62 18.97
N HIS A 371 22.81 6.53 19.79
CA HIS A 371 24.08 7.22 19.67
C HIS A 371 25.26 6.23 19.58
N CYS A 372 25.02 4.94 19.33
CA CYS A 372 26.07 3.90 19.28
C CYS A 372 26.85 3.77 20.60
N GLU A 373 26.16 3.99 21.72
CA GLU A 373 26.69 3.97 23.07
C GLU A 373 26.94 2.55 23.61
N CYS A 374 26.27 1.54 23.04
CA CYS A 374 26.40 0.15 23.49
C CYS A 374 27.40 -0.61 22.62
N ASP A 375 28.26 -1.42 23.22
CA ASP A 375 29.06 -2.44 22.57
C ASP A 375 28.40 -3.80 22.82
N ILE A 376 28.11 -4.52 21.73
CA ILE A 376 27.42 -5.81 21.72
C ILE A 376 28.24 -6.86 20.95
N SER A 377 29.56 -6.71 20.89
CA SER A 377 30.45 -7.64 20.19
C SER A 377 30.21 -9.13 20.53
N ASP A 378 29.62 -9.43 21.69
CA ASP A 378 29.31 -10.79 22.18
C ASP A 378 27.81 -11.07 22.45
N LEU A 379 26.88 -10.16 22.12
CA LEU A 379 25.44 -10.29 22.43
C LEU A 379 24.56 -9.96 21.21
N ASP A 380 23.46 -10.69 21.01
CA ASP A 380 22.52 -10.38 19.93
C ASP A 380 21.62 -9.19 20.31
N SER A 381 21.26 -8.36 19.32
CA SER A 381 20.34 -7.24 19.44
C SER A 381 18.95 -7.65 19.97
N GLU A 382 18.50 -8.87 19.69
CA GLU A 382 17.27 -9.42 20.27
C GLU A 382 17.40 -9.72 21.77
N GLU A 383 18.57 -10.14 22.24
CA GLU A 383 18.83 -10.43 23.66
C GLU A 383 18.84 -9.16 24.51
N LEU A 384 19.35 -8.05 23.95
CA LEU A 384 19.28 -6.73 24.58
C LEU A 384 17.83 -6.23 24.72
N ASN A 385 17.04 -6.35 23.65
CA ASN A 385 15.63 -5.96 23.68
C ASN A 385 14.79 -6.87 24.60
N ALA A 386 15.12 -8.17 24.68
CA ALA A 386 14.51 -9.10 25.61
C ALA A 386 14.77 -8.71 27.07
N SER A 387 15.97 -8.18 27.37
CA SER A 387 16.36 -7.75 28.72
C SER A 387 15.54 -6.56 29.24
N CYS A 388 14.95 -5.78 28.34
CA CYS A 388 14.06 -4.64 28.62
C CYS A 388 12.56 -5.00 28.61
N ARG A 389 12.21 -6.29 28.52
CA ARG A 389 10.82 -6.77 28.65
C ARG A 389 10.67 -7.56 29.94
N ARG A 390 9.52 -7.41 30.60
CA ARG A 390 9.16 -8.22 31.77
C ARG A 390 8.91 -9.68 31.40
N ASP A 391 8.28 -9.90 30.25
CA ASP A 391 7.95 -11.21 29.67
C ASP A 391 7.89 -11.10 28.14
N ARG A 392 7.71 -12.23 27.44
CA ARG A 392 7.74 -12.29 25.96
C ARG A 392 6.67 -11.44 25.28
N THR A 393 5.58 -11.15 25.98
CA THR A 393 4.44 -10.39 25.45
C THR A 393 4.41 -8.95 25.93
N ALA A 394 5.10 -8.64 27.02
CA ALA A 394 5.18 -7.30 27.57
C ALA A 394 5.88 -6.34 26.59
N PRO A 395 5.40 -5.09 26.48
CA PRO A 395 6.10 -4.06 25.73
C PRO A 395 7.47 -3.74 26.36
N ILE A 396 8.40 -3.28 25.52
CA ILE A 396 9.72 -2.82 25.95
C ILE A 396 9.52 -1.63 26.90
N CYS A 397 10.12 -1.69 28.09
CA CYS A 397 10.06 -0.63 29.11
C CYS A 397 8.65 -0.08 29.37
N SER A 398 7.65 -0.97 29.37
CA SER A 398 6.23 -0.66 29.58
C SER A 398 5.65 0.40 28.62
N ASN A 399 6.30 0.65 27.46
CA ASN A 399 6.03 1.78 26.56
C ASN A 399 6.15 3.18 27.21
N ILE A 400 6.84 3.27 28.35
CA ILE A 400 7.02 4.52 29.11
C ILE A 400 8.46 5.00 29.03
N GLY A 401 9.43 4.08 29.14
CA GLY A 401 10.86 4.39 29.11
C GLY A 401 11.56 3.95 27.83
N ASP A 402 12.82 4.33 27.73
CA ASP A 402 13.71 3.96 26.62
C ASP A 402 14.59 2.78 27.04
N CYS A 403 14.70 1.76 26.19
CA CYS A 403 15.63 0.64 26.40
C CYS A 403 17.01 1.03 25.88
N ILE A 404 17.94 1.27 26.80
CA ILE A 404 19.32 1.66 26.48
C ILE A 404 20.24 0.56 27.01
N CYS A 405 20.95 -0.11 26.10
CA CYS A 405 21.90 -1.18 26.39
C CYS A 405 21.34 -2.33 27.26
N GLY A 406 20.05 -2.68 27.12
CA GLY A 406 19.42 -3.75 27.89
C GLY A 406 18.85 -3.33 29.25
N GLU A 407 18.89 -2.04 29.57
CA GLU A 407 18.28 -1.45 30.76
C GLU A 407 17.24 -0.39 30.39
N CYS A 408 16.12 -0.35 31.11
CA CYS A 408 15.12 0.67 30.90
C CYS A 408 15.47 1.96 31.64
N VAL A 409 15.53 3.07 30.91
CA VAL A 409 15.71 4.40 31.46
C VAL A 409 14.34 5.10 31.50
N CYS A 410 13.85 5.33 32.72
CA CYS A 410 12.54 5.93 32.92
C CYS A 410 12.58 7.45 32.75
N PRO A 411 11.56 8.05 32.09
CA PRO A 411 11.55 9.47 31.83
C PRO A 411 11.36 10.26 33.13
N LYS A 412 12.05 11.41 33.21
CA LYS A 412 11.84 12.38 34.29
C LYS A 412 10.64 13.26 33.95
N ARG A 413 9.75 13.46 34.92
CA ARG A 413 8.58 14.37 34.81
C ARG A 413 9.01 15.82 35.04
N GLU A 414 8.20 16.76 34.57
CA GLU A 414 8.40 18.20 34.86
C GLU A 414 8.32 18.50 36.35
N SER A 415 7.42 17.81 37.06
CA SER A 415 7.32 17.88 38.51
C SER A 415 8.31 16.90 39.15
N PRO A 416 9.29 17.37 39.94
CA PRO A 416 10.32 16.51 40.53
C PRO A 416 9.78 15.49 41.55
N ASN A 417 8.58 15.72 42.08
CA ASN A 417 7.91 14.82 43.03
C ASN A 417 7.18 13.66 42.32
N GLU A 418 7.02 13.71 41.00
CA GLU A 418 6.39 12.67 40.20
C GLU A 418 7.47 11.77 39.59
N ILE A 419 7.51 10.53 40.07
CA ILE A 419 8.59 9.60 39.77
C ILE A 419 8.01 8.39 39.06
N ILE A 420 8.56 8.09 37.90
CA ILE A 420 8.38 6.81 37.20
C ILE A 420 9.59 5.95 37.55
N SER A 421 9.35 4.70 37.90
CA SER A 421 10.34 3.79 38.46
C SER A 421 10.03 2.34 38.09
N GLY A 422 10.85 1.41 38.59
CA GLY A 422 10.76 0.00 38.25
C GLY A 422 11.77 -0.39 37.16
N ARG A 423 12.12 -1.67 37.10
CA ARG A 423 13.12 -2.20 36.16
C ARG A 423 12.69 -2.01 34.71
N TYR A 424 11.39 -1.93 34.47
CA TYR A 424 10.78 -1.80 33.16
C TYR A 424 9.92 -0.54 33.07
N CYS A 425 10.17 0.47 33.92
CA CYS A 425 9.39 1.70 34.03
C CYS A 425 7.89 1.49 34.23
N GLU A 426 7.53 0.42 34.95
CA GLU A 426 6.17 -0.04 35.15
C GLU A 426 5.45 0.61 36.35
N CYS A 427 6.20 1.32 37.19
CA CYS A 427 5.69 1.89 38.43
C CYS A 427 5.72 3.40 38.40
N ASP A 428 4.72 4.03 39.03
CA ASP A 428 4.73 5.44 39.34
C ASP A 428 4.18 5.72 40.75
N ASN A 429 4.39 6.94 41.24
CA ASN A 429 3.91 7.40 42.54
C ASN A 429 2.74 8.41 42.47
N PHE A 430 2.07 8.55 41.33
CA PHE A 430 1.06 9.60 41.10
C PHE A 430 -0.26 9.11 40.46
N SER A 431 -0.34 7.84 40.09
CA SER A 431 -1.49 7.18 39.48
C SER A 431 -2.38 6.43 40.48
N CYS A 432 -2.06 6.45 41.78
CA CYS A 432 -2.93 5.82 42.79
C CYS A 432 -4.29 6.52 42.90
N GLU A 433 -5.27 5.79 43.45
CA GLU A 433 -6.62 6.28 43.66
C GLU A 433 -6.66 7.57 44.50
N ARG A 434 -7.59 8.46 44.16
CA ARG A 434 -7.77 9.74 44.83
C ARG A 434 -9.06 9.74 45.64
N SER A 435 -9.00 10.31 46.83
CA SER A 435 -10.18 10.62 47.65
C SER A 435 -10.16 12.10 48.02
N ASN A 436 -11.29 12.80 47.84
CA ASN A 436 -11.40 14.25 47.98
C ASN A 436 -10.34 15.04 47.18
N GLY A 437 -9.97 14.53 46.00
CA GLY A 437 -8.96 15.15 45.12
C GLY A 437 -7.50 14.89 45.51
N LEU A 438 -7.23 14.23 46.64
CA LEU A 438 -5.87 13.90 47.10
C LEU A 438 -5.52 12.44 46.80
N ILE A 439 -4.30 12.20 46.31
CA ILE A 439 -3.75 10.85 46.12
C ILE A 439 -3.70 10.14 47.48
N CYS A 440 -4.24 8.92 47.54
CA CYS A 440 -4.39 8.16 48.79
C CYS A 440 -5.05 8.96 49.91
N GLY A 441 -5.98 9.86 49.56
CA GLY A 441 -6.75 10.68 50.51
C GLY A 441 -5.88 11.62 51.37
N GLY A 442 -4.60 11.79 51.05
CA GLY A 442 -3.61 12.46 51.91
C GLY A 442 -3.13 11.65 53.12
N ASN A 443 -3.65 10.43 53.30
CA ASN A 443 -3.43 9.57 54.47
C ASN A 443 -2.61 8.31 54.15
N GLY A 444 -2.03 8.23 52.94
CA GLY A 444 -1.18 7.13 52.52
C GLY A 444 -0.03 7.58 51.62
N VAL A 445 0.84 6.64 51.29
CA VAL A 445 1.93 6.81 50.31
C VAL A 445 1.58 5.99 49.08
N CYS A 446 1.65 6.59 47.90
CA CYS A 446 1.43 5.90 46.64
C CYS A 446 2.69 5.11 46.24
N THR A 447 2.56 3.79 46.15
CA THR A 447 3.65 2.87 45.80
C THR A 447 3.21 2.01 44.62
N CYS A 448 3.72 2.31 43.42
CA CYS A 448 3.44 1.58 42.18
C CYS A 448 1.93 1.36 41.92
N GLY A 449 1.14 2.44 41.98
CA GLY A 449 -0.30 2.39 41.74
C GLY A 449 -1.15 1.87 42.91
N TRP A 450 -0.55 1.50 44.04
CA TRP A 450 -1.28 1.11 45.25
C TRP A 450 -1.05 2.07 46.42
N CYS A 451 -2.11 2.37 47.18
CA CYS A 451 -2.03 3.22 48.35
C CYS A 451 -1.64 2.44 49.61
N GLN A 452 -0.43 2.68 50.10
CA GLN A 452 0.00 2.22 51.41
C GLN A 452 -0.51 3.18 52.50
N CYS A 453 -1.59 2.81 53.17
CA CYS A 453 -2.20 3.65 54.20
C CYS A 453 -1.32 3.80 55.44
N ARG A 454 -1.30 5.00 56.02
CA ARG A 454 -0.72 5.24 57.34
C ARG A 454 -1.56 4.55 58.41
N ASP A 455 -0.97 4.36 59.59
CA ASP A 455 -1.65 3.79 60.75
C ASP A 455 -2.97 4.52 61.03
N ASN A 456 -4.01 3.74 61.35
CA ASN A 456 -5.41 4.19 61.56
C ASN A 456 -6.19 4.62 60.31
N PHE A 457 -5.73 4.28 59.10
CA PHE A 457 -6.51 4.44 57.86
C PHE A 457 -6.62 3.13 57.08
N THR A 458 -7.73 2.97 56.37
CA THR A 458 -8.01 1.84 55.48
C THR A 458 -8.79 2.30 54.24
N GLY A 459 -9.14 1.38 53.35
CA GLY A 459 -9.73 1.67 52.05
C GLY A 459 -8.68 1.70 50.92
N SER A 460 -9.13 1.58 49.67
CA SER A 460 -8.24 1.53 48.50
C SER A 460 -7.55 2.86 48.22
N ALA A 461 -8.14 3.97 48.66
CA ALA A 461 -7.58 5.32 48.59
C ALA A 461 -7.25 5.88 50.00
N CYS A 462 -7.12 5.03 51.02
CA CYS A 462 -6.88 5.42 52.43
C CYS A 462 -7.87 6.47 52.96
N GLU A 463 -9.11 6.38 52.50
CA GLU A 463 -10.19 7.33 52.78
C GLU A 463 -10.90 7.06 54.11
N CYS A 464 -10.77 5.84 54.65
CA CYS A 464 -11.54 5.39 55.80
C CYS A 464 -10.70 5.47 57.08
N SER A 465 -11.04 6.39 57.98
CA SER A 465 -10.38 6.47 59.30
C SER A 465 -10.89 5.36 60.23
N LEU A 466 -9.95 4.68 60.89
CA LEU A 466 -10.23 3.70 61.94
C LEU A 466 -10.38 4.36 63.32
N ASP A 467 -10.11 5.67 63.43
CA ASP A 467 -10.33 6.41 64.67
C ASP A 467 -11.83 6.52 64.95
N GLN A 468 -12.22 6.07 66.15
CA GLN A 468 -13.61 6.10 66.63
C GLN A 468 -13.90 7.33 67.50
N SER A 469 -12.89 8.14 67.82
CA SER A 469 -13.02 9.29 68.73
C SER A 469 -14.09 10.29 68.27
N THR A 470 -14.16 10.54 66.96
CA THR A 470 -15.15 11.44 66.32
C THR A 470 -16.59 10.91 66.36
N CYS A 471 -16.78 9.62 66.65
CA CYS A 471 -18.08 8.99 66.77
C CYS A 471 -18.60 8.97 68.21
N ILE A 472 -17.82 9.40 69.21
CA ILE A 472 -18.23 9.37 70.62
C ILE A 472 -19.13 10.57 70.91
N SER A 473 -20.37 10.31 71.33
CA SER A 473 -21.34 11.35 71.72
C SER A 473 -21.07 11.89 73.12
N ARG A 474 -21.77 12.97 73.53
CA ARG A 474 -21.66 13.59 74.87
C ARG A 474 -21.96 12.63 76.02
N ASN A 475 -22.75 11.58 75.76
CA ASN A 475 -23.05 10.54 76.74
C ASN A 475 -21.96 9.46 76.86
N GLY A 476 -20.83 9.61 76.14
CA GLY A 476 -19.71 8.68 76.14
C GLY A 476 -19.91 7.42 75.30
N GLN A 477 -21.04 7.28 74.60
CA GLN A 477 -21.32 6.13 73.74
C GLN A 477 -20.99 6.43 72.27
N ILE A 478 -20.51 5.41 71.55
CA ILE A 478 -20.32 5.48 70.10
C ILE A 478 -21.69 5.66 69.44
N CYS A 479 -21.82 6.70 68.64
CA CYS A 479 -23.04 7.07 67.91
C CYS A 479 -24.28 7.11 68.80
N ASN A 480 -24.11 7.63 70.04
CA ASN A 480 -25.16 7.75 71.04
C ASN A 480 -25.89 6.42 71.36
N GLY A 481 -25.22 5.28 71.11
CA GLY A 481 -25.79 3.93 71.25
C GLY A 481 -26.82 3.55 70.18
N ARG A 482 -26.96 4.35 69.13
CA ARG A 482 -28.04 4.28 68.12
C ARG A 482 -27.52 4.16 66.68
N GLY A 483 -26.23 3.87 66.53
CA GLY A 483 -25.56 3.82 65.24
C GLY A 483 -24.29 2.98 65.28
N ILE A 484 -23.71 2.76 64.10
CA ILE A 484 -22.42 2.10 63.93
C ILE A 484 -21.42 3.13 63.41
N CYS A 485 -20.24 3.22 64.04
CA CYS A 485 -19.17 4.07 63.54
C CYS A 485 -18.48 3.39 62.37
N GLN A 486 -18.57 3.99 61.18
CA GLN A 486 -17.90 3.53 59.97
C GLN A 486 -17.05 4.67 59.41
N CYS A 487 -15.74 4.43 59.28
CA CYS A 487 -14.79 5.40 58.75
C CYS A 487 -14.74 6.74 59.54
N GLY A 488 -14.82 6.67 60.88
CA GLY A 488 -14.84 7.85 61.75
C GLY A 488 -16.13 8.68 61.67
N ARG A 489 -17.21 8.13 61.12
CA ARG A 489 -18.53 8.77 61.04
C ARG A 489 -19.63 7.82 61.49
N CYS A 490 -20.62 8.35 62.19
CA CYS A 490 -21.77 7.56 62.62
C CYS A 490 -22.75 7.32 61.48
N LYS A 491 -23.08 6.05 61.24
CA LYS A 491 -24.26 5.64 60.49
C LYS A 491 -25.35 5.29 61.49
N CYS A 492 -26.34 6.18 61.60
CA CYS A 492 -27.48 5.99 62.48
C CYS A 492 -28.34 4.82 61.98
N MET A 493 -28.75 3.91 62.87
CA MET A 493 -29.56 2.75 62.50
C MET A 493 -31.00 3.12 62.18
N ASP A 494 -31.50 4.21 62.77
CA ASP A 494 -32.85 4.72 62.59
C ASP A 494 -32.80 6.13 61.98
N HIS A 495 -33.57 6.32 60.92
CA HIS A 495 -33.62 7.51 60.06
C HIS A 495 -34.16 8.75 60.78
N ILE A 496 -34.81 8.58 61.92
CA ILE A 496 -35.29 9.70 62.75
C ILE A 496 -34.18 10.36 63.57
N TYR A 497 -33.00 9.71 63.71
CA TYR A 497 -31.83 10.29 64.39
C TYR A 497 -30.82 10.79 63.37
N VAL A 498 -30.43 12.05 63.51
CA VAL A 498 -29.49 12.74 62.62
C VAL A 498 -28.35 13.37 63.43
N GLY A 499 -27.39 13.95 62.71
CA GLY A 499 -26.22 14.58 63.31
C GLY A 499 -24.98 13.67 63.36
N PRO A 500 -23.82 14.24 63.69
CA PRO A 500 -22.52 13.56 63.59
C PRO A 500 -22.39 12.35 64.53
N THR A 501 -23.18 12.30 65.61
CA THR A 501 -23.17 11.21 66.58
C THR A 501 -24.55 10.58 66.84
N CYS A 502 -25.54 10.78 65.96
CA CYS A 502 -26.91 10.27 66.10
C CYS A 502 -27.63 10.75 67.39
N ASP A 503 -27.34 11.98 67.81
CA ASP A 503 -27.81 12.61 69.03
C ASP A 503 -28.99 13.57 68.83
N VAL A 504 -29.33 13.91 67.58
CA VAL A 504 -30.43 14.82 67.26
C VAL A 504 -31.64 14.04 66.78
N CYS A 505 -32.80 14.25 67.42
CA CYS A 505 -34.09 13.67 67.03
C CYS A 505 -35.11 14.78 66.74
N PRO A 506 -35.30 15.18 65.48
CA PRO A 506 -36.22 16.26 65.13
C PRO A 506 -37.70 15.96 65.43
N THR A 507 -38.07 14.68 65.52
CA THR A 507 -39.45 14.19 65.67
C THR A 507 -39.82 13.72 67.08
N CYS A 508 -38.91 13.85 68.05
CA CYS A 508 -39.18 13.45 69.44
C CYS A 508 -40.08 14.51 70.14
N LEU A 509 -41.29 14.12 70.59
CA LEU A 509 -42.31 14.98 71.21
C LEU A 509 -41.81 15.70 72.48
N GLY A 510 -42.05 17.02 72.60
CA GLY A 510 -41.91 17.74 73.87
C GLY A 510 -42.09 19.27 73.88
N LEU A 511 -41.87 20.00 72.78
CA LEU A 511 -41.95 21.48 72.79
C LEU A 511 -43.33 22.05 72.41
N CYS A 512 -44.19 21.27 71.75
CA CYS A 512 -45.57 21.70 71.44
C CYS A 512 -46.41 21.94 72.70
N ASP A 513 -46.19 21.19 73.79
CA ASP A 513 -46.92 21.43 75.03
C ASP A 513 -46.33 22.62 75.80
N VAL A 514 -45.02 22.85 75.68
CA VAL A 514 -44.31 23.97 76.33
C VAL A 514 -44.73 25.32 75.74
N TYR A 515 -44.82 25.42 74.42
CA TYR A 515 -45.17 26.69 73.76
C TYR A 515 -46.67 26.96 73.73
N LYS A 516 -47.51 25.94 73.94
CA LYS A 516 -48.97 26.02 73.90
C LYS A 516 -49.52 27.22 74.67
N ASP A 517 -49.16 27.36 75.94
CA ASP A 517 -49.74 28.37 76.84
C ASP A 517 -49.33 29.80 76.44
N CYS A 518 -48.09 29.96 75.96
CA CYS A 518 -47.59 31.24 75.46
C CYS A 518 -48.20 31.61 74.11
N VAL A 519 -48.41 30.63 73.23
CA VAL A 519 -49.11 30.80 71.95
C VAL A 519 -50.55 31.22 72.18
N GLN A 520 -51.25 30.55 73.10
CA GLN A 520 -52.64 30.88 73.43
C GLN A 520 -52.76 32.31 74.02
N CYS A 521 -51.78 32.71 74.83
CA CYS A 521 -51.74 34.06 75.38
C CYS A 521 -51.49 35.13 74.32
N LYS A 522 -50.41 35.02 73.53
CA LYS A 522 -50.02 36.05 72.57
C LYS A 522 -50.95 36.12 71.34
N ALA A 523 -51.50 34.99 70.89
CA ALA A 523 -52.38 34.96 69.72
C ALA A 523 -53.83 35.34 70.04
N PHE A 524 -54.35 34.93 71.20
CA PHE A 524 -55.78 35.02 71.51
C PHE A 524 -56.11 35.77 72.81
N GLY A 525 -55.11 36.19 73.60
CA GLY A 525 -55.34 36.85 74.88
C GLY A 525 -56.05 35.97 75.91
N LYS A 526 -55.92 34.64 75.79
CA LYS A 526 -56.58 33.62 76.63
C LYS A 526 -55.57 32.62 77.19
N GLY A 527 -56.02 31.73 78.08
CA GLY A 527 -55.24 30.61 78.61
C GLY A 527 -54.49 30.91 79.92
N PRO A 528 -53.75 29.92 80.45
CA PRO A 528 -53.13 29.98 81.78
C PRO A 528 -52.16 31.16 81.99
N LYS A 529 -51.56 31.66 80.90
CA LYS A 529 -50.61 32.77 80.90
C LYS A 529 -51.20 34.14 80.56
N LYS A 530 -52.53 34.28 80.47
CA LYS A 530 -53.21 35.54 80.10
C LYS A 530 -52.72 36.78 80.87
N ASN A 531 -52.47 36.64 82.17
CA ASN A 531 -52.03 37.74 83.04
C ASN A 531 -50.49 37.89 83.14
N THR A 532 -49.74 36.98 82.50
CA THR A 532 -48.27 36.92 82.52
C THR A 532 -47.69 36.76 81.11
N CYS A 533 -48.40 37.28 80.09
CA CYS A 533 -48.02 37.16 78.68
C CYS A 533 -46.62 37.69 78.37
N ASP A 534 -46.21 38.72 79.11
CA ASP A 534 -44.91 39.38 78.96
C ASP A 534 -43.72 38.45 79.27
N GLN A 535 -43.95 37.31 79.94
CA GLN A 535 -42.94 36.29 80.22
C GLN A 535 -42.68 35.34 79.04
N CYS A 536 -43.39 35.50 77.92
CA CYS A 536 -43.20 34.68 76.73
C CYS A 536 -42.15 35.33 75.81
N GLU A 537 -40.96 34.74 75.79
CA GLU A 537 -39.73 35.28 75.17
C GLU A 537 -39.73 35.27 73.62
N PHE A 538 -40.80 34.80 72.98
CA PHE A 538 -40.92 34.72 71.53
C PHE A 538 -42.17 35.42 71.02
N GLU A 539 -42.10 35.93 69.79
CA GLU A 539 -43.22 36.57 69.11
C GLU A 539 -44.05 35.55 68.32
N VAL A 540 -45.35 35.83 68.22
CA VAL A 540 -46.33 34.96 67.55
C VAL A 540 -46.93 35.69 66.37
N THR A 541 -46.85 35.09 65.19
CA THR A 541 -47.40 35.66 63.95
C THR A 541 -48.66 34.91 63.52
N LEU A 542 -49.76 35.63 63.35
CA LEU A 542 -51.02 35.09 62.84
C LEU A 542 -51.00 35.03 61.30
N VAL A 543 -51.14 33.83 60.74
CA VAL A 543 -51.08 33.56 59.28
C VAL A 543 -52.35 32.87 58.78
N GLU A 544 -52.71 33.05 57.51
CA GLU A 544 -53.88 32.38 56.92
C GLU A 544 -53.62 30.89 56.64
N GLN A 545 -52.39 30.55 56.23
CA GLN A 545 -51.93 29.18 56.05
C GLN A 545 -50.62 28.98 56.81
N LEU A 546 -50.49 27.84 57.49
CA LEU A 546 -49.27 27.51 58.23
C LEU A 546 -48.14 27.16 57.26
N PRO A 547 -46.91 27.64 57.49
CA PRO A 547 -45.78 27.30 56.64
C PRO A 547 -45.44 25.80 56.75
N GLU A 548 -45.29 25.14 55.60
CA GLU A 548 -44.87 23.74 55.47
C GLU A 548 -43.42 23.69 54.93
N SER A 549 -42.48 23.40 55.82
CA SER A 549 -41.05 23.20 55.53
C SER A 549 -40.52 22.00 56.34
N GLU A 550 -39.46 21.35 55.88
CA GLU A 550 -38.76 20.30 56.66
C GLU A 550 -38.26 20.80 58.02
N SER A 551 -38.05 22.12 58.16
CA SER A 551 -37.58 22.76 59.39
C SER A 551 -38.69 23.28 60.31
N THR A 552 -39.96 23.11 59.94
CA THR A 552 -41.12 23.56 60.73
C THR A 552 -41.84 22.39 61.37
N VAL A 553 -42.09 22.47 62.68
CA VAL A 553 -42.79 21.43 63.43
C VAL A 553 -44.25 21.84 63.61
N PRO A 554 -45.23 21.07 63.10
CA PRO A 554 -46.65 21.33 63.32
C PRO A 554 -47.11 20.86 64.69
N CYS A 555 -47.86 21.71 65.36
CA CYS A 555 -48.47 21.48 66.67
C CYS A 555 -49.99 21.70 66.60
N LYS A 556 -50.73 20.86 67.32
CA LYS A 556 -52.19 20.95 67.45
C LYS A 556 -52.56 20.85 68.93
N ALA A 557 -53.24 21.86 69.45
CA ALA A 557 -53.56 21.97 70.87
C ALA A 557 -55.01 22.40 71.12
N ARG A 558 -55.54 22.08 72.31
CA ARG A 558 -56.87 22.51 72.77
C ARG A 558 -56.80 23.66 73.77
N ASP A 559 -57.71 24.61 73.65
CA ASP A 559 -57.91 25.65 74.67
C ASP A 559 -58.83 25.18 75.82
N GLU A 560 -59.17 26.11 76.71
CA GLU A 560 -60.01 25.88 77.89
C GLU A 560 -61.50 25.64 77.53
N GLU A 561 -61.93 26.03 76.33
CA GLU A 561 -63.28 25.83 75.79
C GLU A 561 -63.36 24.53 74.94
N ASP A 562 -62.32 23.69 75.02
CA ASP A 562 -62.13 22.45 74.24
C ASP A 562 -62.02 22.68 72.71
N CYS A 563 -61.66 23.90 72.31
CA CYS A 563 -61.48 24.31 70.92
C CYS A 563 -60.08 23.99 70.41
N TRP A 564 -59.97 23.53 69.17
CA TRP A 564 -58.67 23.23 68.57
C TRP A 564 -58.05 24.45 67.90
N PHE A 565 -56.76 24.69 68.18
CA PHE A 565 -55.91 25.60 67.42
C PHE A 565 -54.66 24.90 66.93
N MET A 566 -54.16 25.36 65.77
CA MET A 566 -52.98 24.81 65.11
C MET A 566 -51.92 25.89 64.97
N TYR A 567 -50.68 25.51 65.19
CA TYR A 567 -49.53 26.38 65.06
C TYR A 567 -48.30 25.60 64.64
N THR A 568 -47.31 26.26 64.04
CA THR A 568 -46.00 25.68 63.73
C THR A 568 -44.92 26.47 64.46
N TYR A 569 -43.84 25.78 64.85
CA TYR A 569 -42.63 26.46 65.33
C TYR A 569 -41.40 25.98 64.56
N SER A 570 -40.40 26.86 64.48
CA SER A 570 -39.07 26.55 63.94
C SER A 570 -38.01 27.19 64.82
N LEU A 571 -36.88 26.52 64.98
CA LEU A 571 -35.73 27.00 65.73
C LEU A 571 -34.63 27.32 64.73
N PHE A 572 -34.37 28.61 64.51
CA PHE A 572 -33.20 29.09 63.75
C PHE A 572 -32.11 29.56 64.73
N ASP A 573 -30.90 29.82 64.21
CA ASP A 573 -29.55 29.93 64.83
C ASP A 573 -29.34 30.79 66.11
N GLN A 574 -30.38 31.19 66.84
CA GLN A 574 -30.32 31.92 68.10
C GLN A 574 -31.17 31.32 69.22
N ASN A 575 -31.70 30.10 69.07
CA ASN A 575 -32.55 29.40 70.07
C ASN A 575 -33.85 30.13 70.45
N VAL A 576 -34.21 31.22 69.77
CA VAL A 576 -35.51 31.89 69.91
C VAL A 576 -36.49 31.25 68.92
N PRO A 577 -37.61 30.66 69.37
CA PRO A 577 -38.54 29.98 68.48
C PRO A 577 -39.33 30.99 67.65
N VAL A 578 -39.41 30.73 66.34
CA VAL A 578 -40.31 31.46 65.44
C VAL A 578 -41.62 30.70 65.33
N VAL A 579 -42.72 31.31 65.77
CA VAL A 579 -44.03 30.64 65.92
C VAL A 579 -45.10 31.28 65.04
N HIS A 580 -45.77 30.46 64.22
CA HIS A 580 -46.87 30.87 63.36
C HIS A 580 -48.16 30.18 63.78
N VAL A 581 -49.26 30.93 63.88
CA VAL A 581 -50.59 30.42 64.30
C VAL A 581 -51.60 30.65 63.19
N ALA A 582 -52.42 29.64 62.91
CA ALA A 582 -53.45 29.74 61.88
C ALA A 582 -54.59 30.69 62.30
N LYS A 583 -54.93 31.65 61.43
CA LYS A 583 -56.15 32.46 61.53
C LYS A 583 -57.35 31.60 61.12
N ILE A 584 -58.39 31.59 61.96
CA ILE A 584 -59.63 30.89 61.64
C ILE A 584 -60.44 31.76 60.67
N GLN A 585 -60.36 31.48 59.36
CA GLN A 585 -61.32 31.99 58.37
C GLN A 585 -62.52 31.05 58.29
N GLY A 586 -63.71 31.62 58.41
CA GLY A 586 -64.98 30.91 58.28
C GLY A 586 -65.25 30.48 56.83
N GLU A 587 -65.83 29.29 56.73
CA GLU A 587 -66.45 28.62 55.57
C GLU A 587 -65.56 27.71 54.71
N ASN A 588 -65.88 26.41 54.86
CA ASN A 588 -65.53 25.24 54.02
C ASN A 588 -64.17 24.54 54.25
N ASN A 589 -64.06 23.82 55.38
CA ASN A 589 -63.93 22.35 55.44
C ASN A 589 -63.54 21.88 56.86
N PHE A 590 -64.35 20.98 57.44
CA PHE A 590 -64.09 20.11 58.61
C PHE A 590 -63.09 20.58 59.69
N LEU A 591 -63.58 21.38 60.65
CA LEU A 591 -63.56 21.16 62.11
C LEU A 591 -63.89 22.48 62.84
N ARG A 592 -65.19 22.78 62.96
CA ARG A 592 -65.71 23.78 63.90
C ARG A 592 -65.53 23.27 65.33
N SER A 593 -64.93 24.09 66.20
CA SER A 593 -65.25 24.32 67.62
C SER A 593 -64.05 25.08 68.19
N CYS A 594 -64.10 26.35 68.62
CA CYS A 594 -65.19 27.23 68.97
C CYS A 594 -64.78 28.69 68.72
N ALA A 595 -65.77 29.52 68.42
CA ALA A 595 -65.63 30.96 68.27
C ALA A 595 -66.20 31.63 69.52
N SER A 596 -65.39 32.47 70.17
CA SER A 596 -65.83 33.65 70.94
C SER A 596 -64.64 34.58 71.11
N ILE A 597 -64.46 35.44 70.09
CA ILE A 597 -63.71 36.69 70.13
C ILE A 597 -64.73 37.77 70.53
N LEU A 598 -64.41 38.51 71.59
CA LEU A 598 -64.57 39.95 71.60
C LEU A 598 -63.17 40.54 71.75
#